data_AF-A0A090S1N0-F1
#
_entry.id   AF-A0A090S1N0-F1
#
_cell.length_a   1.000
_cell.length_b   1.000
_cell.length_c   1.000
_cell.angle_alpha   90.00
_cell.angle_beta   90.00
_cell.angle_gamma   90.00
#
_symmetry.space_group_name_H-M   'P 1'
#
loop_
_entity.id
_entity.type
_entity.pdbx_description
1 polymer ?
#
loop_
_entity_poly.entity_id
_entity_poly.type
_entity_poly.pdbx_seq_one_letter_code
_entity_poly.pdbx_strand_id
1 'polypeptide(L)' 'MHWHRIAEKLGKCSLIGYQDSERGGYVGMMIKGERIELSGQAVTLIRGTINI' A
#
# COMPACT_ATOMS: atom_id res chain seq x y z
N MET A 1 7.56 7.15 3.85
CA MET A 1 7.11 6.15 4.84
C MET A 1 8.27 5.22 5.19
N HIS A 2 8.45 4.84 6.46
CA HIS A 2 9.60 4.06 6.96
C HIS A 2 9.23 2.60 7.27
N TRP A 3 8.78 1.85 6.27
CA TRP A 3 8.23 0.49 6.42
C TRP A 3 9.19 -0.52 7.05
N HIS A 4 10.47 -0.57 6.63
CA HIS A 4 11.48 -1.47 7.19
C HIS A 4 11.63 -1.32 8.71
N ARG A 5 11.71 -0.07 9.19
CA ARG A 5 11.86 0.23 10.62
C ARG A 5 10.63 -0.16 11.43
N ILE A 6 9.43 -0.08 10.86
CA ILE A 6 8.19 -0.49 11.54
C ILE A 6 8.11 -2.02 11.58
N ALA A 7 8.45 -2.69 10.48
CA ALA A 7 8.53 -4.14 10.38
C ALA A 7 9.51 -4.72 11.42
N GLU A 8 10.71 -4.15 11.54
CA GLU A 8 11.70 -4.52 12.56
C GLU A 8 11.16 -4.34 13.97
N LYS A 9 10.59 -3.16 14.28
CA LYS A 9 10.01 -2.86 15.60
C LYS A 9 8.88 -3.82 15.99
N LEU A 10 8.10 -4.27 15.01
CA LEU A 10 6.96 -5.16 15.25
C LEU A 10 7.32 -6.65 15.10
N GLY A 11 8.55 -6.97 14.66
CA GLY A 11 8.95 -8.35 14.35
C GLY A 11 8.12 -8.98 13.24
N LYS A 12 7.69 -8.21 12.23
CA LYS A 12 6.81 -8.69 11.15
C LYS A 12 7.39 -8.42 9.77
N CYS A 13 7.32 -9.40 8.88
CA CYS A 13 7.71 -9.24 7.47
C CYS A 13 6.58 -8.71 6.57
N SER A 14 5.35 -8.69 7.08
CA SER A 14 4.16 -8.20 6.38
C SER A 14 3.33 -7.29 7.28
N LEU A 15 2.89 -6.15 6.74
CA LEU A 15 2.09 -5.16 7.46
C LEU A 15 0.95 -4.65 6.57
N ILE A 16 -0.11 -4.20 7.21
CA ILE A 16 -1.17 -3.38 6.59
C ILE A 16 -1.18 -2.06 7.35
N GLY A 17 -1.04 -0.96 6.63
CA GLY A 17 -1.18 0.39 7.18
C GLY A 17 -2.43 1.07 6.64
N TYR A 18 -3.06 1.88 7.49
CA TYR A 18 -4.12 2.80 7.08
C TYR A 18 -3.52 4.19 6.82
N GLN A 19 -3.82 4.76 5.66
CA GLN A 19 -3.43 6.12 5.30
C GLN A 19 -4.51 7.09 5.77
N ASP A 20 -4.22 7.80 6.84
CA ASP A 20 -5.11 8.75 7.50
C ASP A 20 -5.18 10.11 6.78
N SER A 21 -5.43 10.05 5.48
CA SER A 21 -5.83 11.21 4.68
C SER A 21 -7.35 11.28 4.60
N GLU A 22 -7.92 12.42 4.23
CA GLU A 22 -9.38 12.56 4.03
C GLU A 22 -9.97 11.52 3.07
N ARG A 23 -9.19 11.11 2.05
CA ARG A 23 -9.61 10.06 1.09
C ARG A 23 -9.52 8.65 1.67
N GLY A 24 -8.73 8.44 2.72
CA GLY A 24 -8.45 7.14 3.32
C GLY A 24 -7.73 6.16 2.38
N GLY A 25 -7.36 5.01 2.92
CA GLY A 25 -6.88 3.88 2.13
C GLY A 25 -6.03 2.91 2.93
N TYR A 26 -6.08 1.64 2.57
CA TYR A 26 -5.20 0.62 3.13
C TYR A 26 -4.07 0.30 2.15
N VAL A 27 -2.84 0.24 2.67
CA VAL A 27 -1.66 -0.17 1.93
C VAL A 27 -1.05 -1.37 2.63
N GLY A 28 -1.01 -2.50 1.95
CA GLY A 28 -0.27 -3.68 2.36
C GLY A 28 1.19 -3.57 1.93
N MET A 29 2.09 -4.14 2.73
CA MET A 29 3.50 -4.26 2.38
C MET A 29 4.08 -5.61 2.79
N MET A 30 5.05 -6.09 2.04
CA MET A 30 5.86 -7.27 2.37
C MET A 30 7.33 -7.01 2.05
N ILE A 31 8.23 -7.35 2.97
CA ILE A 31 9.68 -7.32 2.70
C ILE A 31 10.04 -8.45 1.73
N LYS A 32 10.76 -8.10 0.65
CA LYS A 32 11.24 -8.99 -0.41
C LYS A 32 12.73 -8.71 -0.65
N GLY A 33 13.59 -9.24 0.21
CA GLY A 33 15.02 -8.94 0.20
C GLY A 33 15.26 -7.45 0.41
N GLU A 34 15.99 -6.82 -0.52
CA GLU A 34 16.33 -5.38 -0.50
C GLU A 34 15.17 -4.46 -0.93
N ARG A 35 13.99 -5.01 -1.26
CA ARG A 35 12.82 -4.25 -1.72
C ARG A 35 11.59 -4.58 -0.90
N ILE A 36 10.57 -3.75 -1.07
CA ILE A 36 9.23 -3.99 -0.52
C ILE A 36 8.26 -4.14 -1.68
N GLU A 37 7.41 -5.15 -1.59
CA GLU A 37 6.22 -5.26 -2.41
C GLU A 37 5.07 -4.50 -1.74
N LEU A 38 4.41 -3.62 -2.50
CA LEU A 38 3.23 -2.89 -2.04
C LEU A 38 1.97 -3.47 -2.68
N SER A 39 0.90 -3.56 -1.89
CA SER A 39 -0.40 -4.03 -2.33
C SER A 39 -1.51 -3.09 -1.86
N GLY A 40 -2.61 -3.08 -2.60
CA GLY A 40 -3.78 -2.26 -2.29
C GLY A 40 -4.95 -2.67 -3.17
N GLN A 41 -6.15 -2.28 -2.77
CA GLN A 41 -7.35 -2.50 -3.57
C GLN A 41 -7.51 -1.38 -4.59
N ALA A 42 -7.85 -1.75 -5.83
CA ALA A 42 -8.22 -0.81 -6.87
C ALA A 42 -9.72 -0.91 -7.14
N VAL A 43 -10.38 0.23 -7.26
CA VAL A 43 -11.81 0.33 -7.60
C VAL A 43 -11.93 1.12 -8.90
N THR A 44 -12.59 0.54 -9.90
CA THR A 44 -12.93 1.27 -11.12
C THR A 44 -14.15 2.14 -10.83
N LEU A 45 -13.97 3.46 -10.77
CA LEU A 45 -15.07 4.38 -10.56
C LEU A 45 -15.83 4.68 -11.87
N ILE A 46 -15.08 4.97 -12.93
CA ILE A 46 -15.63 5.31 -14.25
C ILE A 46 -14.87 4.51 -15.31
N ARG A 47 -15.61 4.01 -16.30
CA ARG A 47 -15.07 3.39 -17.51
C ARG A 47 -15.74 4.06 -18.70
N GLY A 48 -14.95 4.48 -19.68
CA GLY A 48 -15.45 5.13 -20.89
C GLY A 48 -14.36 5.30 -21.94
N THR A 49 -14.75 5.85 -23.08
CA THR A 49 -13.88 6.12 -24.23
C THR A 49 -13.73 7.63 -24.38
N ILE A 50 -12.50 8.11 -24.59
CA ILE A 50 -12.23 9.49 -24.96
C ILE A 50 -11.93 9.50 -26.46
N ASN A 51 -12.74 10.22 -27.24
CA ASN A 51 -12.46 10.49 -28.66
C ASN A 51 -11.85 11.89 -28.75
N ILE A 52 -10.70 11.98 -29.40
CA ILE A 52 -9.98 13.23 -29.68
C ILE A 52 -10.08 13.58 -31.16
#